data_AF-A0A4W4EHR6-F1
#
_entry.id   AF-A0A4W4EHR6-F1
#
_cell.length_a   1.000
_cell.length_b   1.000
_cell.length_c   1.000
_cell.angle_alpha   90.00
_cell.angle_beta   90.00
_cell.angle_gamma   90.00
#
_symmetry.space_group_name_H-M   'P 1'
#
loop_
_entity.id
_entity.type
_entity.pdbx_description
1 polymer ?
#
loop_
_entity_poly.entity_id
_entity_poly.type
_entity_poly.pdbx_seq_one_letter_code
_entity_poly.pdbx_strand_id
1 'polypeptide(L)'
;MTGTHLLFISLALSLGAAVEVQRPRGVPITKRQFYDENLPFTCLDGSRTIPFDRVNDDYCDCKDGSDEPGTSACPNGNFHCTNAGFRPTFIPSSRINDGICGKTTLSLFLLIIKVELGRKEREVLQRMAEITKEGFLLKQQLIEEAKAGQQERQRKLTEMQNSRKEMEEKVEALRTVKETAEVPEKEAKERHLKAWEEQKATSRAEKDKAKMTEAFFELDDDADGFVSLAELQTHAELDSDADGSFSETEAQALFGGAEQVDTAAFERVWSNIKDKYVSEPVEPTPVTTPPEESKEPLTDNDSEPYPDDEDILEEEEEEEEDDEDDFAEEDLDKVRKVNALQYNVLVTLSVWCLSVMPSEVAVTVLSSTAAQKARDDFEESERALREVEDQIKNIEKEISFDFGPSAEYTYLYSQCYELPTSEYIYRLCPFNRVSQKPKYGGSETNLGTWGAWAGPEENKYLLMKYEHGTGCWQGPNRSTTVKLTCGKETAVTSTSEPSRCEYLMEFTTPAVCQDPPNADSSLPGHDEF
;
A
#
# COMPACT_ATOMS: atom_id res chain seq x y z
N MET A 1 -42.43 -47.04 -76.21
CA MET A 1 -41.11 -46.42 -76.47
C MET A 1 -40.94 -45.30 -75.45
N THR A 2 -40.81 -45.57 -74.15
CA THR A 2 -39.59 -45.96 -73.39
C THR A 2 -38.40 -45.05 -73.62
N GLY A 3 -37.95 -44.35 -72.57
CA GLY A 3 -36.62 -43.76 -72.52
C GLY A 3 -36.45 -42.52 -71.62
N THR A 4 -36.82 -42.57 -70.34
CA THR A 4 -36.35 -41.58 -69.35
C THR A 4 -35.07 -42.09 -68.71
N HIS A 5 -33.93 -41.46 -69.05
CA HIS A 5 -32.62 -41.78 -68.48
C HIS A 5 -32.48 -41.19 -67.07
N LEU A 6 -32.48 -42.05 -66.05
CA LEU A 6 -32.02 -41.73 -64.70
C LEU A 6 -30.48 -41.69 -64.69
N LEU A 7 -29.91 -40.56 -64.30
CA LEU A 7 -28.48 -40.35 -64.12
C LEU A 7 -28.13 -40.70 -62.67
N PHE A 8 -27.57 -41.90 -62.45
CA PHE A 8 -27.04 -42.32 -61.14
C PHE A 8 -25.68 -41.64 -60.91
N ILE A 9 -25.61 -40.75 -59.92
CA ILE A 9 -24.36 -40.19 -59.41
C ILE A 9 -23.80 -41.18 -58.38
N SER A 10 -22.76 -41.90 -58.76
CA SER A 10 -22.02 -42.82 -57.89
C SER A 10 -21.14 -42.01 -56.93
N LEU A 11 -21.55 -41.89 -55.66
CA LEU A 11 -20.73 -41.34 -54.59
C LEU A 11 -19.64 -42.36 -54.23
N ALA A 12 -18.43 -42.21 -54.78
CA ALA A 12 -17.28 -42.99 -54.37
C ALA A 12 -16.82 -42.52 -52.99
N LEU A 13 -17.16 -43.27 -51.94
CA LEU A 13 -16.47 -43.17 -50.65
C LEU A 13 -15.02 -43.62 -50.85
N SER A 14 -14.08 -42.67 -50.88
CA SER A 14 -12.67 -42.97 -50.70
C SER A 14 -12.44 -43.42 -49.26
N LEU A 15 -12.47 -44.73 -49.00
CA LEU A 15 -11.84 -45.28 -47.81
C LEU A 15 -10.35 -44.99 -47.92
N GLY A 16 -9.85 -44.04 -47.13
CA GLY A 16 -8.42 -43.88 -46.91
C GLY A 16 -7.91 -45.16 -46.23
N ALA A 17 -7.23 -46.02 -46.99
CA ALA A 17 -6.46 -47.10 -46.41
C ALA A 17 -5.28 -46.46 -45.66
N ALA A 18 -5.16 -46.72 -44.36
CA ALA A 18 -3.97 -46.38 -43.62
C ALA A 18 -2.77 -47.08 -44.28
N VAL A 19 -1.80 -46.33 -44.78
CA VAL A 19 -0.55 -46.88 -45.32
C VAL A 19 0.26 -47.40 -44.14
N GLU A 20 0.19 -48.72 -43.91
CA GLU A 20 1.02 -49.36 -42.89
C GLU A 20 2.46 -49.48 -43.42
N VAL A 21 3.33 -48.68 -42.82
CA VAL A 21 4.77 -48.64 -43.09
C VAL A 21 5.38 -49.97 -42.61
N GLN A 22 5.63 -50.90 -43.54
CA GLN A 22 6.33 -52.18 -43.27
C GLN A 22 7.64 -51.99 -42.51
N ARG A 23 7.80 -52.68 -41.37
CA ARG A 23 8.97 -52.62 -40.51
C ARG A 23 9.05 -53.90 -39.69
N PRO A 24 10.23 -54.34 -39.26
CA PRO A 24 10.33 -55.46 -38.34
C PRO A 24 9.59 -55.19 -37.04
N ARG A 25 9.09 -56.27 -36.44
CA ARG A 25 8.35 -56.20 -35.18
C ARG A 25 9.22 -55.56 -34.10
N GLY A 26 8.64 -54.64 -33.32
CA GLY A 26 9.31 -54.02 -32.18
C GLY A 26 10.31 -52.89 -32.52
N VAL A 27 10.41 -52.49 -33.79
CA VAL A 27 11.21 -51.34 -34.24
C VAL A 27 10.33 -50.09 -34.34
N PRO A 28 10.64 -48.91 -33.75
CA PRO A 28 9.84 -47.69 -33.93
C PRO A 28 9.89 -47.15 -35.38
N ILE A 29 8.88 -46.38 -35.80
CA ILE A 29 8.83 -45.81 -37.17
C ILE A 29 10.09 -44.99 -37.49
N THR A 30 10.58 -44.22 -36.53
CA THR A 30 11.80 -43.40 -36.65
C THR A 30 13.08 -44.21 -36.92
N LYS A 31 13.09 -45.51 -36.58
CA LYS A 31 14.25 -46.39 -36.81
C LYS A 31 14.07 -47.33 -38.00
N ARG A 32 12.96 -47.27 -38.73
CA ARG A 32 12.70 -48.15 -39.88
C ARG A 32 13.87 -48.17 -40.88
N GLN A 33 14.46 -47.02 -41.15
CA GLN A 33 15.54 -46.86 -42.13
C GLN A 33 16.77 -47.73 -41.84
N PHE A 34 16.98 -48.13 -40.58
CA PHE A 34 18.09 -49.01 -40.20
C PHE A 34 17.81 -50.50 -40.45
N TYR A 35 16.59 -50.85 -40.84
CA TYR A 35 16.13 -52.23 -41.03
C TYR A 35 15.56 -52.41 -42.45
N ASP A 36 16.42 -52.28 -43.46
CA ASP A 36 16.08 -52.58 -44.86
C ASP A 36 16.21 -54.08 -45.14
N GLU A 37 15.12 -54.71 -45.55
CA GLU A 37 15.05 -56.15 -45.83
C GLU A 37 15.95 -56.58 -47.01
N ASN A 38 16.36 -55.64 -47.86
CA ASN A 38 17.20 -55.92 -49.04
C ASN A 38 18.70 -55.87 -48.75
N LEU A 39 19.10 -55.43 -47.56
CA LEU A 39 20.51 -55.24 -47.17
C LEU A 39 20.86 -56.09 -45.94
N PRO A 40 22.12 -56.53 -45.79
CA PRO A 40 22.56 -57.14 -44.54
C PRO A 40 22.44 -56.13 -43.39
N PHE A 41 21.92 -56.58 -42.26
CA PHE A 41 21.70 -55.74 -41.08
C PHE A 41 23.03 -55.53 -40.34
N THR A 42 23.35 -54.29 -40.01
CA THR A 42 24.48 -53.97 -39.14
C THR A 42 23.94 -53.54 -37.78
N CYS A 43 24.42 -54.15 -36.70
CA CYS A 43 24.04 -53.80 -35.35
C CYS A 43 24.16 -52.29 -35.14
N LEU A 44 23.24 -51.68 -34.39
CA LEU A 44 23.21 -50.21 -34.25
C LEU A 44 24.42 -49.67 -33.48
N ASP A 45 25.08 -50.50 -32.68
CA ASP A 45 26.37 -50.23 -32.05
C ASP A 45 27.60 -50.43 -32.97
N GLY A 46 27.38 -50.86 -34.22
CA GLY A 46 28.43 -51.16 -35.20
C GLY A 46 29.25 -52.43 -34.90
N SER A 47 28.82 -53.26 -33.94
CA SER A 47 29.61 -54.41 -33.47
C SER A 47 29.77 -55.51 -34.52
N ARG A 48 28.73 -55.76 -35.33
CA ARG A 48 28.71 -56.83 -36.32
C ARG A 48 27.71 -56.56 -37.45
N THR A 49 27.97 -57.13 -38.61
CA THR A 49 27.00 -57.21 -39.73
C THR A 49 26.53 -58.65 -39.89
N ILE A 50 25.23 -58.85 -39.91
CA ILE A 50 24.54 -60.14 -40.01
C ILE A 50 23.59 -60.16 -41.21
N PRO A 51 23.29 -61.34 -41.77
CA PRO A 51 22.20 -61.49 -42.74
C PRO A 51 20.85 -61.02 -42.16
N PHE A 52 20.00 -60.37 -42.97
CA PHE A 52 18.73 -59.78 -42.48
C PHE A 52 17.74 -60.83 -41.94
N ASP A 53 17.83 -62.07 -42.42
CA ASP A 53 17.05 -63.22 -41.93
C ASP A 53 17.33 -63.56 -40.46
N ARG A 54 18.39 -63.01 -39.87
CA ARG A 54 18.71 -63.13 -38.44
C ARG A 54 18.11 -62.03 -37.58
N VAL A 55 17.44 -61.05 -38.17
CA VAL A 55 16.70 -60.05 -37.40
C VAL A 55 15.40 -60.68 -36.90
N ASN A 56 15.17 -60.68 -35.59
CA ASN A 56 14.05 -61.35 -34.93
C ASN A 56 14.03 -62.89 -35.09
N ASP A 57 15.19 -63.56 -35.01
CA ASP A 57 15.32 -65.01 -35.17
C ASP A 57 15.37 -65.80 -33.84
N ASP A 58 15.06 -65.12 -32.72
CA ASP A 58 15.13 -65.63 -31.34
C ASP A 58 16.58 -65.94 -30.90
N TYR A 59 17.60 -65.34 -31.53
CA TYR A 59 19.00 -65.47 -31.18
C TYR A 59 19.73 -64.13 -31.09
N CYS A 60 20.36 -63.86 -29.95
CA CYS A 60 21.07 -62.60 -29.72
C CYS A 60 22.48 -62.61 -30.34
N ASP A 61 22.59 -62.13 -31.58
CA ASP A 61 23.81 -61.90 -32.36
C ASP A 61 24.48 -60.53 -32.07
N CYS A 62 23.70 -59.48 -31.75
CA CYS A 62 24.22 -58.13 -31.44
C CYS A 62 24.37 -57.88 -29.93
N LYS A 63 25.43 -57.18 -29.53
CA LYS A 63 25.70 -56.87 -28.10
C LYS A 63 24.70 -55.84 -27.53
N ASP A 64 24.22 -54.94 -28.38
CA ASP A 64 23.20 -53.94 -28.07
C ASP A 64 21.75 -54.48 -28.17
N GLY A 65 21.59 -55.71 -28.68
CA GLY A 65 20.29 -56.35 -28.91
C GLY A 65 19.44 -55.70 -29.99
N SER A 66 20.06 -54.98 -30.93
CA SER A 66 19.37 -54.33 -32.04
C SER A 66 18.86 -55.27 -33.13
N ASP A 67 19.38 -56.49 -33.18
CA ASP A 67 18.94 -57.62 -34.00
C ASP A 67 17.65 -58.26 -33.49
N GLU A 68 17.33 -58.14 -32.21
CA GLU A 68 16.16 -58.73 -31.58
C GLU A 68 15.15 -57.70 -31.04
N PRO A 69 14.72 -56.71 -31.85
CA PRO A 69 13.77 -55.68 -31.41
C PRO A 69 12.37 -56.24 -31.13
N GLY A 70 12.05 -57.41 -31.69
CA GLY A 70 10.75 -58.06 -31.70
C GLY A 70 10.63 -59.32 -30.85
N THR A 71 11.75 -59.81 -30.29
CA THR A 71 11.81 -61.03 -29.46
C THR A 71 12.51 -60.80 -28.12
N SER A 72 12.38 -61.76 -27.21
CA SER A 72 12.97 -61.69 -25.87
C SER A 72 14.41 -62.24 -25.80
N ALA A 73 15.06 -62.53 -26.93
CA ALA A 73 16.33 -63.24 -26.97
C ALA A 73 17.51 -62.45 -26.38
N CYS A 74 17.52 -61.12 -26.51
CA CYS A 74 18.55 -60.27 -25.94
C CYS A 74 18.18 -59.73 -24.54
N PRO A 75 19.02 -59.90 -23.50
CA PRO A 75 18.72 -59.45 -22.14
C PRO A 75 18.67 -57.93 -21.97
N ASN A 76 19.39 -57.18 -22.83
CA ASN A 76 19.35 -55.71 -22.89
C ASN A 76 18.41 -55.17 -23.98
N GLY A 77 17.65 -56.04 -24.63
CA GLY A 77 16.76 -55.66 -25.72
C GLY A 77 15.60 -54.78 -25.24
N ASN A 78 15.20 -53.83 -26.09
CA ASN A 78 14.04 -52.97 -25.87
C ASN A 78 13.05 -53.14 -27.02
N PHE A 79 11.81 -53.46 -26.70
CA PHE A 79 10.74 -53.63 -27.67
C PHE A 79 9.90 -52.36 -27.77
N HIS A 80 9.78 -51.80 -28.98
CA HIS A 80 8.86 -50.69 -29.21
C HIS A 80 7.42 -51.19 -29.38
N CYS A 81 6.60 -50.94 -28.38
CA CYS A 81 5.16 -51.18 -28.46
C CYS A 81 4.45 -49.98 -29.08
N THR A 82 3.87 -50.18 -30.27
CA THR A 82 3.11 -49.14 -30.99
C THR A 82 1.82 -48.74 -30.26
N ASN A 83 1.27 -49.60 -29.39
CA ASN A 83 0.03 -49.35 -28.63
C ASN A 83 -1.06 -48.69 -29.47
N ALA A 84 -1.51 -49.36 -30.55
CA ALA A 84 -2.49 -48.80 -31.49
C ALA A 84 -3.70 -48.18 -30.76
N GLY A 85 -3.91 -46.88 -30.96
CA GLY A 85 -4.95 -46.09 -30.29
C GLY A 85 -4.50 -45.28 -29.05
N PHE A 86 -3.30 -45.53 -28.52
CA PHE A 86 -2.72 -44.85 -27.34
C PHE A 86 -1.24 -44.49 -27.56
N ARG A 87 -0.53 -43.99 -26.53
CA ARG A 87 0.88 -43.59 -26.64
C ARG A 87 1.82 -44.81 -26.80
N PRO A 88 2.78 -44.77 -27.74
CA PRO A 88 3.78 -45.81 -27.88
C PRO A 88 4.67 -45.86 -26.64
N THR A 89 5.19 -47.03 -26.30
CA THR A 89 6.05 -47.20 -25.11
C THR A 89 7.07 -48.28 -25.38
N PHE A 90 8.29 -48.09 -24.86
CA PHE A 90 9.32 -49.12 -24.86
C PHE A 90 9.16 -50.02 -23.65
N ILE A 91 9.18 -51.33 -23.88
CA ILE A 91 9.17 -52.33 -22.82
C ILE A 91 10.45 -53.15 -22.89
N PRO A 92 10.97 -53.63 -21.73
CA PRO A 92 12.10 -54.55 -21.71
C PRO A 92 11.78 -55.84 -22.49
N SER A 93 12.80 -56.47 -23.07
CA SER A 93 12.68 -57.73 -23.81
C SER A 93 12.02 -58.86 -23.02
N SER A 94 12.20 -58.89 -21.71
CA SER A 94 11.57 -59.84 -20.78
C SER A 94 10.04 -59.73 -20.68
N ARG A 95 9.45 -58.63 -21.16
CA ARG A 95 8.01 -58.36 -21.16
C ARG A 95 7.39 -58.47 -22.54
N ILE A 96 8.11 -58.96 -23.53
CA ILE A 96 7.55 -59.20 -24.85
C ILE A 96 6.58 -60.39 -24.75
N ASN A 97 5.39 -60.24 -25.34
CA ASN A 97 4.30 -61.24 -25.33
C ASN A 97 3.61 -61.49 -23.97
N ASP A 98 3.89 -60.70 -22.93
CA ASP A 98 3.23 -60.80 -21.61
C ASP A 98 1.80 -60.23 -21.56
N GLY A 99 1.30 -59.70 -22.69
CA GLY A 99 -0.02 -59.10 -22.83
C GLY A 99 -0.09 -57.60 -22.49
N ILE A 100 1.00 -57.00 -22.01
CA ILE A 100 1.12 -55.55 -21.78
C ILE A 100 1.19 -54.83 -23.12
N CYS A 101 2.07 -55.31 -24.02
CA CYS A 101 2.03 -54.88 -25.42
C CYS A 101 0.96 -55.68 -26.17
N GLY A 102 -0.07 -54.97 -26.65
CA GLY A 102 -1.30 -55.58 -27.12
C GLY A 102 -1.09 -56.67 -28.17
N LYS A 103 -1.46 -57.91 -27.82
CA LYS A 103 -1.93 -58.86 -28.84
C LYS A 103 -3.18 -58.24 -29.47
N THR A 104 -3.25 -58.24 -30.79
CA THR A 104 -4.43 -57.89 -31.59
C THR A 104 -5.61 -58.86 -31.40
N THR A 105 -5.58 -59.74 -30.38
CA THR A 105 -6.46 -60.93 -30.32
C THR A 105 -7.21 -61.16 -29.01
N LEU A 106 -7.13 -60.31 -27.98
CA LEU A 106 -7.99 -60.47 -26.78
C LEU A 106 -8.79 -59.20 -26.47
N SER A 107 -10.06 -59.24 -26.89
CA SER A 107 -11.16 -58.32 -26.59
C SER A 107 -11.14 -56.96 -27.30
N LEU A 108 -12.03 -56.82 -28.30
CA LEU A 108 -12.44 -55.54 -28.92
C LEU A 108 -12.65 -54.42 -27.87
N PHE A 109 -13.10 -54.79 -26.67
CA PHE A 109 -13.31 -53.90 -25.53
C PHE A 109 -12.04 -53.17 -25.05
N LEU A 110 -10.91 -53.87 -24.93
CA LEU A 110 -9.63 -53.28 -24.50
C LEU A 110 -9.07 -52.31 -25.54
N LEU A 111 -9.24 -52.61 -26.84
CA LEU A 111 -8.86 -51.72 -27.92
C LEU A 111 -9.72 -50.46 -27.92
N ILE A 112 -11.04 -50.59 -27.75
CA ILE A 112 -11.96 -49.45 -27.65
C ILE A 112 -11.57 -48.54 -26.48
N ILE A 113 -11.26 -49.10 -25.31
CA ILE A 113 -10.82 -48.31 -24.14
C ILE A 113 -9.50 -47.59 -24.41
N LYS A 114 -8.50 -48.25 -25.02
CA LYS A 114 -7.20 -47.63 -25.34
C LYS A 114 -7.34 -46.50 -26.37
N VAL A 115 -8.12 -46.73 -27.43
CA VAL A 115 -8.44 -45.73 -28.45
C VAL A 115 -9.15 -44.53 -27.83
N GLU A 116 -10.12 -44.77 -26.94
CA GLU A 116 -10.88 -43.72 -26.27
C GLU A 116 -10.01 -42.92 -25.29
N LEU A 117 -9.12 -43.59 -24.54
CA LEU A 117 -8.18 -42.93 -23.64
C LEU A 117 -7.18 -42.07 -24.42
N GLY A 118 -6.63 -42.59 -25.53
CA GLY A 118 -5.72 -41.82 -26.39
C GLY A 118 -6.43 -40.71 -27.17
N ARG A 119 -7.71 -40.86 -27.50
CA ARG A 119 -8.54 -39.77 -28.03
C ARG A 119 -8.67 -38.65 -27.00
N LYS A 120 -9.05 -38.97 -25.76
CA LYS A 120 -9.17 -37.97 -24.67
C LYS A 120 -7.86 -37.26 -24.37
N GLU A 121 -6.74 -37.98 -24.29
CA GLU A 121 -5.41 -37.38 -24.06
C GLU A 121 -5.03 -36.42 -25.20
N ARG A 122 -5.26 -36.81 -26.47
CA ARG A 122 -5.02 -35.94 -27.62
C ARG A 122 -5.91 -34.71 -27.64
N GLU A 123 -7.20 -34.87 -27.33
CA GLU A 123 -8.13 -33.73 -27.24
C GLU A 123 -7.72 -32.74 -26.13
N VAL A 124 -7.21 -33.24 -24.99
CA VAL A 124 -6.70 -32.39 -23.91
C VAL A 124 -5.42 -31.68 -24.33
N LEU A 125 -4.47 -32.38 -24.96
CA LEU A 125 -3.23 -31.79 -25.47
C LEU A 125 -3.49 -30.75 -26.56
N GLN A 126 -4.42 -31.02 -27.48
CA GLN A 126 -4.84 -30.07 -28.51
C GLN A 126 -5.45 -28.81 -27.89
N ARG A 127 -6.37 -28.97 -26.94
CA ARG A 127 -6.94 -27.84 -26.20
C ARG A 127 -5.88 -27.04 -25.45
N MET A 128 -4.93 -27.69 -24.79
CA MET A 128 -3.84 -27.01 -24.10
C MET A 128 -2.91 -26.26 -25.09
N ALA A 129 -2.63 -26.85 -26.26
CA ALA A 129 -1.84 -26.21 -27.30
C ALA A 129 -2.55 -24.99 -27.91
N GLU A 130 -3.86 -25.08 -28.15
CA GLU A 130 -4.69 -23.95 -28.59
C GLU A 130 -4.68 -22.82 -27.57
N ILE A 131 -4.93 -23.13 -26.29
CA ILE A 131 -4.87 -22.14 -25.19
C ILE A 131 -3.49 -21.51 -25.09
N THR A 132 -2.42 -22.30 -25.22
CA THR A 132 -1.04 -21.78 -25.15
C THR A 132 -0.75 -20.86 -26.32
N LYS A 133 -1.18 -21.22 -27.53
CA LYS A 133 -1.00 -20.41 -28.74
C LYS A 133 -1.78 -19.10 -28.64
N GLU A 134 -3.04 -19.14 -28.25
CA GLU A 134 -3.85 -17.93 -28.06
C GLU A 134 -3.30 -17.05 -26.93
N GLY A 135 -2.93 -17.67 -25.80
CA GLY A 135 -2.30 -16.98 -24.67
C GLY A 135 -0.96 -16.32 -25.05
N PHE A 136 -0.16 -16.96 -25.91
CA PHE A 136 1.07 -16.37 -26.43
C PHE A 136 0.82 -15.18 -27.37
N LEU A 137 -0.19 -15.25 -28.23
CA LEU A 137 -0.58 -14.11 -29.07
C LEU A 137 -1.04 -12.91 -28.22
N LEU A 138 -1.81 -13.18 -27.15
CA LEU A 138 -2.19 -12.14 -26.18
C LEU A 138 -0.96 -11.58 -25.44
N LYS A 139 -0.02 -12.44 -25.04
CA LYS A 139 1.25 -12.00 -24.43
C LYS A 139 2.00 -11.01 -25.33
N GLN A 140 2.06 -11.26 -26.64
CA GLN A 140 2.73 -10.36 -27.58
C GLN A 140 2.07 -8.97 -27.60
N GLN A 141 0.74 -8.92 -27.65
CA GLN A 141 -0.02 -7.66 -27.60
C GLN A 141 0.24 -6.91 -26.28
N LEU A 142 0.20 -7.62 -25.15
CA LEU A 142 0.47 -7.05 -23.82
C LEU A 142 1.89 -6.49 -23.70
N ILE A 143 2.89 -7.13 -24.33
CA ILE A 143 4.27 -6.64 -24.37
C ILE A 143 4.36 -5.32 -25.15
N GLU A 144 3.66 -5.20 -26.28
CA GLU A 144 3.64 -3.97 -27.08
C GLU A 144 2.98 -2.82 -26.31
N GLU A 145 1.83 -3.09 -25.68
CA GLU A 145 1.14 -2.12 -24.82
C GLU A 145 2.00 -1.72 -23.62
N ALA A 146 2.68 -2.68 -22.98
CA ALA A 146 3.57 -2.40 -21.86
C ALA A 146 4.74 -1.50 -22.25
N LYS A 147 5.37 -1.74 -23.41
CA LYS A 147 6.45 -0.89 -23.94
C LYS A 147 5.96 0.53 -24.22
N ALA A 148 4.79 0.67 -24.84
CA ALA A 148 4.19 1.98 -25.08
C ALA A 148 3.87 2.70 -23.75
N GLY A 149 3.28 1.98 -22.79
CA GLY A 149 2.98 2.50 -21.45
C GLY A 149 4.23 2.91 -20.68
N GLN A 150 5.33 2.17 -20.80
CA GLN A 150 6.61 2.53 -20.15
C GLN A 150 7.20 3.82 -20.75
N GLN A 151 7.16 3.98 -22.07
CA GLN A 151 7.60 5.21 -22.73
C GLN A 151 6.76 6.42 -22.31
N GLU A 152 5.43 6.24 -22.21
CA GLU A 152 4.53 7.28 -21.74
C GLU A 152 4.80 7.67 -20.28
N ARG A 153 5.00 6.70 -19.39
CA ARG A 153 5.38 6.96 -17.99
C ARG A 153 6.72 7.69 -17.90
N GLN A 154 7.71 7.28 -18.70
CA GLN A 154 9.01 7.96 -18.74
C GLN A 154 8.88 9.42 -19.21
N ARG A 155 8.03 9.67 -20.21
CA ARG A 155 7.73 11.03 -20.67
C ARG A 155 7.06 11.86 -19.57
N LYS A 156 6.03 11.33 -18.93
CA LYS A 156 5.35 11.98 -17.80
C LYS A 156 6.30 12.27 -16.65
N LEU A 157 7.21 11.34 -16.34
CA LEU A 157 8.24 11.54 -15.32
C LEU A 157 9.13 12.73 -15.68
N THR A 158 9.60 12.84 -16.93
CA THR A 158 10.42 13.98 -17.36
C THR A 158 9.65 15.30 -17.35
N GLU A 159 8.37 15.28 -17.72
CA GLU A 159 7.49 16.45 -17.68
C GLU A 159 7.24 16.92 -16.25
N MET A 160 6.90 16.00 -15.34
CA MET A 160 6.72 16.29 -13.92
C MET A 160 8.02 16.74 -13.26
N GLN A 161 9.18 16.17 -13.62
CA GLN A 161 10.48 16.64 -13.12
C GLN A 161 10.80 18.07 -13.57
N ASN A 162 10.39 18.46 -14.78
CA ASN A 162 10.53 19.85 -15.23
C ASN A 162 9.55 20.77 -14.49
N SER A 163 8.30 20.34 -14.32
CA SER A 163 7.29 21.04 -13.52
C SER A 163 7.75 21.24 -12.07
N ARG A 164 8.36 20.21 -11.45
CA ARG A 164 8.94 20.28 -10.10
C ARG A 164 9.98 21.39 -10.01
N LYS A 165 10.92 21.47 -10.97
CA LYS A 165 11.93 22.54 -11.00
C LYS A 165 11.29 23.94 -11.13
N GLU A 166 10.29 24.09 -11.99
CA GLU A 166 9.58 25.36 -12.14
C GLU A 166 8.85 25.76 -10.84
N MET A 167 8.25 24.78 -10.15
CA MET A 167 7.57 25.00 -8.87
C MET A 167 8.57 25.27 -7.74
N GLU A 168 9.72 24.59 -7.70
CA GLU A 168 10.82 24.88 -6.77
C GLU A 168 11.30 26.33 -6.92
N GLU A 169 11.49 26.81 -8.15
CA GLU A 169 11.87 28.20 -8.42
C GLU A 169 10.78 29.20 -7.98
N LYS A 170 9.50 28.89 -8.21
CA LYS A 170 8.37 29.71 -7.74
C LYS A 170 8.28 29.75 -6.21
N VAL A 171 8.45 28.61 -5.54
CA VAL A 171 8.44 28.52 -4.07
C VAL A 171 9.58 29.34 -3.47
N GLU A 172 10.79 29.28 -4.05
CA GLU A 172 11.90 30.11 -3.59
C GLU A 172 11.65 31.60 -3.83
N ALA A 173 11.09 31.97 -4.99
CA ALA A 173 10.69 33.35 -5.25
C ALA A 173 9.64 33.85 -4.22
N LEU A 174 8.59 33.06 -3.97
CA LEU A 174 7.55 33.40 -2.98
C LEU A 174 8.07 33.39 -1.55
N ARG A 175 9.07 32.56 -1.22
CA ARG A 175 9.75 32.59 0.08
C ARG A 175 10.39 33.96 0.32
N THR A 176 11.11 34.50 -0.66
CA THR A 176 11.70 35.84 -0.54
C THR A 176 10.64 36.93 -0.40
N VAL A 177 9.50 36.81 -1.10
CA VAL A 177 8.36 37.74 -0.98
C VAL A 177 7.72 37.64 0.41
N LYS A 178 7.52 36.44 0.94
CA LYS A 178 7.03 36.20 2.30
C LYS A 178 7.96 36.81 3.35
N GLU A 179 9.26 36.50 3.28
CA GLU A 179 10.24 37.03 4.23
C GLU A 179 10.27 38.56 4.22
N THR A 180 10.24 39.19 3.04
CA THR A 180 10.20 40.66 2.92
C THR A 180 8.88 41.28 3.38
N ALA A 181 7.73 40.62 3.15
CA ALA A 181 6.42 41.09 3.61
C ALA A 181 6.22 40.93 5.13
N GLU A 182 6.85 39.94 5.76
CA GLU A 182 6.76 39.70 7.20
C GLU A 182 7.58 40.68 8.06
N VAL A 183 8.65 41.28 7.52
CA VAL A 183 9.49 42.25 8.26
C VAL A 183 8.68 43.40 8.87
N PRO A 184 7.88 44.18 8.10
CA PRO A 184 7.13 45.31 8.67
C PRO A 184 6.08 44.86 9.70
N GLU A 185 5.47 43.68 9.50
CA GLU A 185 4.52 43.12 10.46
C GLU A 185 5.23 42.73 11.78
N LYS A 186 6.40 42.08 11.71
CA LYS A 186 7.21 41.70 12.88
C LYS A 186 7.70 42.94 13.64
N GLU A 187 8.19 43.95 12.93
CA GLU A 187 8.59 45.21 13.54
C GLU A 187 7.42 45.92 14.24
N ALA A 188 6.23 45.95 13.60
CA ALA A 188 5.04 46.52 14.20
C ALA A 188 4.63 45.75 15.48
N LYS A 189 4.61 44.41 15.41
CA LYS A 189 4.33 43.55 16.56
C LYS A 189 5.31 43.76 17.71
N GLU A 190 6.60 43.87 17.42
CA GLU A 190 7.63 44.12 18.44
C GLU A 190 7.47 45.49 19.09
N ARG A 191 7.15 46.54 18.32
CA ARG A 191 6.85 47.87 18.86
C ARG A 191 5.63 47.83 19.78
N HIS A 192 4.56 47.16 19.35
CA HIS A 192 3.35 47.00 20.17
C HIS A 192 3.62 46.21 21.45
N LEU A 193 4.41 45.13 21.37
CA LEU A 193 4.76 44.33 22.54
C LEU A 193 5.58 45.13 23.55
N LYS A 194 6.60 45.86 23.10
CA LYS A 194 7.41 46.73 23.96
C LYS A 194 6.58 47.82 24.63
N ALA A 195 5.69 48.48 23.88
CA ALA A 195 4.79 49.49 24.43
C ALA A 195 3.82 48.90 25.47
N TRP A 196 3.31 47.69 25.23
CA TRP A 196 2.45 46.99 26.18
C TRP A 196 3.20 46.56 27.45
N GLU A 197 4.43 46.05 27.31
CA GLU A 197 5.27 45.69 28.46
C GLU A 197 5.62 46.91 29.30
N GLU A 198 5.95 48.03 28.65
CA GLU A 198 6.20 49.31 29.32
C GLU A 198 4.94 49.80 30.05
N GLN A 199 3.76 49.75 29.42
CA GLN A 199 2.49 50.11 30.04
C GLN A 199 2.13 49.20 31.23
N LYS A 200 2.42 47.89 31.11
CA LYS A 200 2.21 46.93 32.18
C LYS A 200 3.18 47.19 33.34
N ALA A 201 4.43 47.55 33.04
CA ALA A 201 5.43 47.91 34.04
C ALA A 201 5.07 49.21 34.75
N THR A 202 4.62 50.24 34.04
CA THR A 202 4.15 51.48 34.66
C THR A 202 2.91 51.24 35.53
N SER A 203 1.92 50.50 35.04
CA SER A 203 0.74 50.14 35.84
C SER A 203 1.09 49.29 37.06
N ARG A 204 2.04 48.35 36.95
CA ARG A 204 2.54 47.57 38.09
C ARG A 204 3.27 48.45 39.10
N ALA A 205 4.13 49.36 38.64
CA ALA A 205 4.83 50.31 39.51
C ALA A 205 3.85 51.27 40.23
N GLU A 206 2.80 51.72 39.53
CA GLU A 206 1.73 52.55 40.12
C GLU A 206 0.94 51.77 41.18
N LYS A 207 0.55 50.52 40.88
CA LYS A 207 -0.14 49.65 41.86
C LYS A 207 0.75 49.31 43.05
N ASP A 208 2.02 49.01 42.82
CA ASP A 208 3.00 48.73 43.87
C ASP A 208 3.24 49.96 44.76
N LYS A 209 3.26 51.15 44.16
CA LYS A 209 3.34 52.41 44.89
C LYS A 209 2.07 52.72 45.68
N ALA A 210 0.89 52.42 45.12
CA ALA A 210 -0.38 52.58 45.82
C ALA A 210 -0.48 51.63 47.03
N LYS A 211 -0.12 50.36 46.85
CA LYS A 211 -0.04 49.39 47.95
C LYS A 211 0.97 49.79 49.02
N MET A 212 2.12 50.34 48.62
CA MET A 212 3.10 50.88 49.56
C MET A 212 2.51 52.01 50.39
N THR A 213 1.79 52.96 49.75
CA THR A 213 1.18 54.08 50.48
C THR A 213 0.04 53.63 51.40
N GLU A 214 -0.76 52.66 50.98
CA GLU A 214 -1.83 52.06 51.80
C GLU A 214 -1.24 51.34 53.01
N ALA A 215 -0.25 50.46 52.79
CA ALA A 215 0.47 49.78 53.86
C ALA A 215 1.16 50.75 54.82
N PHE A 216 1.72 51.86 54.31
CA PHE A 216 2.31 52.88 55.17
C PHE A 216 1.28 53.53 56.11
N PHE A 217 0.07 53.82 55.61
CA PHE A 217 -1.00 54.38 56.43
C PHE A 217 -1.61 53.37 57.40
N GLU A 218 -1.65 52.09 57.05
CA GLU A 218 -2.18 51.03 57.93
C GLU A 218 -1.20 50.65 59.04
N LEU A 219 0.10 50.76 58.79
CA LEU A 219 1.15 50.48 59.77
C LEU A 219 1.50 51.68 60.68
N ASP A 220 1.07 52.90 60.33
CA ASP A 220 1.20 54.13 61.12
C ASP A 220 -0.04 54.30 62.03
N ASP A 221 -0.11 53.48 63.08
CA ASP A 221 -1.26 53.37 63.99
C ASP A 221 -1.56 54.68 64.76
N ASP A 222 -0.53 55.48 65.07
CA ASP A 222 -0.67 56.73 65.81
C ASP A 222 -0.75 58.00 64.94
N ALA A 223 -0.62 57.84 63.62
CA ALA A 223 -0.71 58.86 62.58
C ALA A 223 0.28 60.02 62.77
N ASP A 224 1.44 59.75 63.36
CA ASP A 224 2.52 60.74 63.54
C ASP A 224 3.37 60.95 62.27
N GLY A 225 3.16 60.12 61.25
CA GLY A 225 3.86 60.17 59.96
C GLY A 225 5.16 59.36 59.92
N PHE A 226 5.43 58.52 60.92
CA PHE A 226 6.56 57.60 60.99
C PHE A 226 6.07 56.20 61.41
N VAL A 227 6.50 55.15 60.72
CA VAL A 227 6.25 53.77 61.19
C VAL A 227 7.41 53.33 62.07
N SER A 228 7.12 52.99 63.33
CA SER A 228 8.09 52.58 64.35
C SER A 228 8.18 51.07 64.54
N LEU A 229 9.28 50.58 65.14
CA LEU A 229 9.44 49.15 65.46
C LEU A 229 8.31 48.59 66.35
N ALA A 230 7.74 49.44 67.23
CA ALA A 230 6.67 49.05 68.13
C ALA A 230 5.33 48.86 67.42
N GLU A 231 5.07 49.64 66.36
CA GLU A 231 3.89 49.50 65.52
C GLU A 231 4.02 48.31 64.58
N LEU A 232 5.21 48.06 64.01
CA LEU A 232 5.43 46.86 63.20
C LEU A 232 5.21 45.56 64.00
N GLN A 233 5.45 45.57 65.31
CA GLN A 233 5.21 44.46 66.24
C GLN A 233 3.73 44.15 66.51
N THR A 234 2.81 45.06 66.21
CA THR A 234 1.36 44.81 66.37
C THR A 234 0.79 43.99 65.20
N HIS A 235 1.46 44.02 64.04
CA HIS A 235 1.06 43.30 62.84
C HIS A 235 1.72 41.92 62.76
N ALA A 236 1.08 40.93 63.39
CA ALA A 236 1.53 39.53 63.38
C ALA A 236 1.61 38.90 61.97
N GLU A 237 1.02 39.54 60.96
CA GLU A 237 1.06 39.10 59.55
C GLU A 237 2.43 39.29 58.88
N LEU A 238 3.32 40.08 59.48
CA LEU A 238 4.70 40.30 58.99
C LEU A 238 5.72 39.31 59.55
N ASP A 239 5.26 38.34 60.34
CA ASP A 239 6.04 37.22 60.87
C ASP A 239 6.73 36.46 59.72
N SER A 240 8.05 36.46 59.75
CA SER A 240 8.90 36.04 58.65
C SER A 240 9.34 34.58 58.72
N ASP A 241 9.37 34.01 59.92
CA ASP A 241 9.77 32.63 60.18
C ASP A 241 8.60 31.74 60.67
N ALA A 242 7.40 32.33 60.78
CA ALA A 242 6.15 31.68 61.15
C ALA A 242 6.23 30.99 62.52
N ASP A 243 7.08 31.51 63.41
CA ASP A 243 7.22 31.03 64.78
C ASP A 243 6.06 31.47 65.69
N GLY A 244 5.18 32.35 65.18
CA GLY A 244 3.99 32.84 65.83
C GLY A 244 4.21 34.13 66.62
N SER A 245 5.38 34.77 66.53
CA SER A 245 5.69 36.04 67.19
C SER A 245 6.69 36.91 66.44
N PHE A 246 6.28 38.10 66.00
CA PHE A 246 7.17 39.02 65.31
C PHE A 246 8.12 39.75 66.29
N SER A 247 9.41 39.42 66.26
CA SER A 247 10.42 39.90 67.20
C SER A 247 11.07 41.24 66.80
N GLU A 248 11.63 41.99 67.77
CA GLU A 248 12.30 43.29 67.54
C GLU A 248 13.46 43.20 66.53
N THR A 249 14.19 42.08 66.56
CA THR A 249 15.29 41.81 65.61
C THR A 249 14.81 41.61 64.18
N GLU A 250 13.59 41.11 63.99
CA GLU A 250 12.98 40.90 62.68
C GLU A 250 12.38 42.19 62.15
N ALA A 251 11.72 42.97 63.01
CA ALA A 251 11.27 44.34 62.69
C ALA A 251 12.45 45.22 62.24
N GLN A 252 13.57 45.14 62.96
CA GLN A 252 14.79 45.86 62.61
C GLN A 252 15.43 45.35 61.30
N ALA A 253 15.31 44.05 61.00
CA ALA A 253 15.76 43.47 59.74
C ALA A 253 14.88 43.92 58.55
N LEU A 254 13.56 43.99 58.71
CA LEU A 254 12.66 44.51 57.69
C LEU A 254 13.00 45.97 57.37
N PHE A 255 13.18 46.82 58.40
CA PHE A 255 13.55 48.24 58.27
C PHE A 255 15.00 48.53 57.86
N GLY A 256 15.83 47.50 57.63
CA GLY A 256 17.23 47.69 57.25
C GLY A 256 18.10 48.34 58.32
N GLY A 257 17.74 48.20 59.61
CA GLY A 257 18.49 48.69 60.76
C GLY A 257 18.01 50.01 61.39
N ALA A 258 16.95 50.63 60.85
CA ALA A 258 16.37 51.86 61.40
C ALA A 258 15.32 51.57 62.50
N GLU A 259 15.23 52.45 63.51
CA GLU A 259 14.25 52.35 64.61
C GLU A 259 12.86 52.91 64.25
N GLN A 260 12.80 53.86 63.31
CA GLN A 260 11.58 54.42 62.73
C GLN A 260 11.87 54.83 61.29
N VAL A 261 10.87 54.74 60.40
CA VAL A 261 11.00 55.11 58.98
C VAL A 261 9.91 56.09 58.56
N ASP A 262 10.30 57.18 57.90
CA ASP A 262 9.38 58.13 57.27
C ASP A 262 8.91 57.60 55.90
N THR A 263 7.91 58.23 55.28
CA THR A 263 7.36 57.78 53.98
C THR A 263 8.42 57.58 52.89
N ALA A 264 9.48 58.40 52.90
CA ALA A 264 10.59 58.30 51.93
C ALA A 264 11.60 57.19 52.28
N ALA A 265 11.83 56.88 53.55
CA ALA A 265 12.60 55.73 53.99
C ALA A 265 11.82 54.42 53.83
N PHE A 266 10.51 54.44 54.04
CA PHE A 266 9.61 53.30 53.87
C PHE A 266 9.59 52.79 52.43
N GLU A 267 9.65 53.67 51.41
CA GLU A 267 9.78 53.26 50.00
C GLU A 267 11.02 52.39 49.72
N ARG A 268 12.15 52.64 50.42
CA ARG A 268 13.39 51.86 50.25
C ARG A 268 13.31 50.49 50.93
N VAL A 269 12.51 50.42 51.96
CA VAL A 269 12.29 49.27 52.84
C VAL A 269 11.10 48.42 52.35
N TRP A 270 10.22 49.00 51.54
CA TRP A 270 9.01 48.38 50.99
C TRP A 270 9.29 47.05 50.27
N SER A 271 10.43 46.90 49.60
CA SER A 271 10.78 45.62 48.94
C SER A 271 10.91 44.46 49.94
N ASN A 272 11.28 44.73 51.20
CA ASN A 272 11.41 43.73 52.26
C ASN A 272 10.06 43.38 52.90
N ILE A 273 9.10 44.32 52.84
CA ILE A 273 7.78 44.24 53.48
C ILE A 273 6.71 43.73 52.49
N LYS A 274 6.78 44.15 51.22
CA LYS A 274 5.79 43.91 50.16
C LYS A 274 5.41 42.45 49.95
N ASP A 275 6.38 41.54 50.01
CA ASP A 275 6.14 40.11 49.78
C ASP A 275 5.47 39.41 50.97
N LYS A 276 5.49 40.08 52.15
CA LYS A 276 4.93 39.57 53.42
C LYS A 276 3.65 40.30 53.83
N TYR A 277 3.48 41.54 53.36
CA TYR A 277 2.30 42.33 53.59
C TYR A 277 1.18 41.91 52.63
N VAL A 278 0.32 41.01 53.10
CA VAL A 278 -0.93 40.67 52.44
C VAL A 278 -2.04 41.39 53.19
N SER A 279 -2.49 42.55 52.68
CA SER A 279 -3.72 43.17 53.17
C SER A 279 -4.82 42.11 53.19
N GLU A 280 -5.51 41.93 54.32
CA GLU A 280 -6.67 41.04 54.43
C GLU A 280 -7.57 41.20 53.19
N PRO A 281 -8.13 40.12 52.61
CA PRO A 281 -9.11 40.27 51.55
C PRO A 281 -10.26 41.10 52.12
N VAL A 282 -10.54 42.27 51.52
CA VAL A 282 -11.81 42.95 51.75
C VAL A 282 -12.91 41.98 51.34
N GLU A 283 -13.53 41.33 52.32
CA GLU A 283 -14.78 40.62 52.12
C GLU A 283 -15.80 41.64 51.55
N PRO A 284 -16.44 41.37 50.39
CA PRO A 284 -17.50 42.25 49.91
C PRO A 284 -18.70 42.13 50.85
N THR A 285 -18.97 43.18 51.64
CA THR A 285 -20.20 43.28 52.44
C THR A 285 -21.40 43.74 51.59
N PRO A 286 -22.63 43.36 51.97
CA PRO A 286 -23.71 43.08 51.04
C PRO A 286 -24.54 44.32 50.72
N VAL A 287 -24.82 44.54 49.43
CA VAL A 287 -25.93 45.42 49.01
C VAL A 287 -27.10 44.55 48.61
N THR A 288 -28.18 44.71 49.37
CA THR A 288 -29.51 44.14 49.17
C THR A 288 -30.05 44.34 47.75
N THR A 289 -30.37 43.25 47.06
CA THR A 289 -31.34 43.21 45.94
C THR A 289 -32.77 43.16 46.48
N PRO A 290 -33.76 43.70 45.74
CA PRO A 290 -34.75 42.80 45.14
C PRO A 290 -35.40 43.31 43.82
N PRO A 291 -36.11 42.48 43.03
CA PRO A 291 -35.90 41.05 42.78
C PRO A 291 -35.74 40.74 41.27
N GLU A 292 -34.96 39.71 40.95
CA GLU A 292 -34.89 39.11 39.61
C GLU A 292 -35.43 37.68 39.65
N GLU A 293 -36.28 37.37 38.67
CA GLU A 293 -36.90 36.07 38.43
C GLU A 293 -36.00 35.26 37.49
N SER A 294 -35.25 34.33 38.08
CA SER A 294 -34.83 33.01 37.57
C SER A 294 -34.44 32.81 36.09
N LYS A 295 -33.20 32.36 35.83
CA LYS A 295 -32.83 30.93 35.78
C LYS A 295 -31.33 30.72 35.53
N GLU A 296 -30.89 29.61 36.10
CA GLU A 296 -29.54 29.16 36.46
C GLU A 296 -28.94 28.18 35.38
N PRO A 297 -27.77 27.52 35.58
CA PRO A 297 -26.49 27.82 34.94
C PRO A 297 -25.86 26.60 34.20
N LEU A 298 -24.60 26.71 33.76
CA LEU A 298 -23.58 25.64 33.82
C LEU A 298 -22.15 26.25 33.65
N THR A 299 -21.36 26.15 34.71
CA THR A 299 -19.89 26.18 34.80
C THR A 299 -19.42 24.73 35.01
N ASP A 300 -18.18 24.27 34.94
CA ASP A 300 -16.82 24.77 34.69
C ASP A 300 -15.97 23.48 34.48
N ASN A 301 -14.77 23.59 33.91
CA ASN A 301 -13.51 23.18 34.55
C ASN A 301 -12.44 22.80 33.50
N ASP A 302 -11.38 23.59 33.44
CA ASP A 302 -10.10 23.18 32.86
C ASP A 302 -8.97 23.85 33.63
N SER A 303 -8.09 23.05 34.23
CA SER A 303 -6.69 23.38 34.52
C SER A 303 -5.93 22.08 34.85
N GLU A 304 -5.07 21.68 33.90
CA GLU A 304 -3.74 21.02 33.91
C GLU A 304 -3.13 20.49 35.25
N PRO A 305 -1.93 19.85 35.27
CA PRO A 305 -1.24 18.84 34.43
C PRO A 305 -0.67 17.66 35.27
N TYR A 306 -0.27 16.50 34.71
CA TYR A 306 0.67 15.58 35.40
C TYR A 306 1.60 14.77 34.47
N PRO A 307 2.84 14.44 34.90
CA PRO A 307 3.74 13.49 34.22
C PRO A 307 3.63 12.05 34.77
N ASP A 308 3.98 11.10 33.88
CA ASP A 308 4.35 9.67 33.99
C ASP A 308 4.14 8.90 35.31
N ASP A 309 3.39 7.78 35.26
CA ASP A 309 3.93 6.40 35.30
C ASP A 309 2.82 5.32 35.35
N GLU A 310 3.08 4.24 34.60
CA GLU A 310 2.66 2.82 34.72
C GLU A 310 1.18 2.39 34.86
N ASP A 311 0.81 1.52 33.90
CA ASP A 311 0.07 0.25 34.04
C ASP A 311 -1.48 0.18 33.97
N ILE A 312 -1.93 -0.57 32.94
CA ILE A 312 -2.99 -1.60 32.91
C ILE A 312 -4.40 -1.22 32.39
N LEU A 313 -4.69 -1.75 31.18
CA LEU A 313 -5.93 -2.34 30.60
C LEU A 313 -7.19 -1.45 30.54
N GLU A 314 -8.14 -1.51 29.60
CA GLU A 314 -8.51 -2.17 28.33
C GLU A 314 -9.87 -1.50 27.97
N GLU A 315 -10.47 -1.83 26.82
CA GLU A 315 -11.88 -1.57 26.41
C GLU A 315 -12.13 -0.25 25.66
N GLU A 316 -12.10 -0.27 24.32
CA GLU A 316 -13.20 -0.61 23.39
C GLU A 316 -13.95 0.66 22.92
N GLU A 317 -13.51 1.23 21.79
CA GLU A 317 -14.30 2.22 21.02
C GLU A 317 -15.16 1.48 19.99
N GLU A 318 -16.48 1.53 20.19
CA GLU A 318 -17.49 1.20 19.18
C GLU A 318 -17.63 2.40 18.22
N GLU A 319 -17.30 2.19 16.94
CA GLU A 319 -17.73 3.06 15.84
C GLU A 319 -19.11 2.58 15.36
N GLU A 320 -20.12 3.45 15.42
CA GLU A 320 -21.38 3.24 14.69
C GLU A 320 -21.36 4.01 13.36
N GLU A 321 -21.56 3.25 12.27
CA GLU A 321 -21.94 3.70 10.93
C GLU A 321 -23.46 3.97 10.83
N ASP A 322 -23.90 4.37 9.64
CA ASP A 322 -25.27 4.48 9.10
C ASP A 322 -25.82 5.93 9.03
N ASP A 323 -26.46 6.42 7.98
CA ASP A 323 -26.70 6.00 6.60
C ASP A 323 -27.38 7.20 5.89
N GLU A 324 -27.37 7.21 4.55
CA GLU A 324 -28.06 8.14 3.63
C GLU A 324 -29.61 8.10 3.84
N ASP A 325 -30.41 9.17 3.65
CA ASP A 325 -30.94 9.64 2.35
C ASP A 325 -31.92 10.84 2.50
N ASP A 326 -31.86 11.74 1.52
CA ASP A 326 -32.89 12.61 0.87
C ASP A 326 -34.14 13.16 1.61
N PHE A 327 -34.36 14.50 1.53
CA PHE A 327 -35.38 15.12 0.64
C PHE A 327 -35.52 16.66 0.80
N ALA A 328 -35.74 17.30 -0.36
CA ALA A 328 -36.55 18.49 -0.64
C ALA A 328 -35.93 19.90 -0.61
N GLU A 329 -35.70 20.40 -1.84
CA GLU A 329 -35.53 21.79 -2.25
C GLU A 329 -36.71 22.69 -1.84
N GLU A 330 -36.56 23.55 -0.83
CA GLU A 330 -37.44 24.72 -0.65
C GLU A 330 -36.86 25.78 0.33
N ASP A 331 -35.65 26.33 0.10
CA ASP A 331 -35.25 27.55 0.84
C ASP A 331 -34.15 28.42 0.17
N LEU A 332 -34.05 28.41 -1.17
CA LEU A 332 -33.05 29.19 -1.92
C LEU A 332 -33.36 30.70 -2.05
N ASP A 333 -34.42 31.22 -1.43
CA ASP A 333 -34.79 32.64 -1.53
C ASP A 333 -34.65 33.44 -0.22
N LYS A 334 -34.40 32.77 0.91
CA LYS A 334 -34.08 33.46 2.19
C LYS A 334 -32.59 33.72 2.39
N VAL A 335 -31.70 32.88 1.84
CA VAL A 335 -30.23 33.08 1.92
C VAL A 335 -29.77 34.31 1.12
N ARG A 336 -30.51 34.71 0.08
CA ARG A 336 -30.16 35.87 -0.76
C ARG A 336 -30.40 37.23 -0.10
N LYS A 337 -31.34 37.33 0.86
CA LYS A 337 -31.64 38.59 1.57
C LYS A 337 -30.77 38.83 2.80
N VAL A 338 -30.24 37.77 3.43
CA VAL A 338 -29.28 37.90 4.54
C VAL A 338 -27.92 38.38 4.02
N ASN A 339 -27.49 37.91 2.84
CA ASN A 339 -26.22 38.31 2.23
C ASN A 339 -26.19 39.75 1.67
N ALA A 340 -27.34 40.33 1.28
CA ALA A 340 -27.39 41.72 0.81
C ALA A 340 -27.32 42.77 1.94
N LEU A 341 -27.76 42.41 3.16
CA LEU A 341 -27.61 43.27 4.34
C LEU A 341 -26.20 43.16 4.93
N GLN A 342 -25.58 41.97 4.85
CA GLN A 342 -24.22 41.72 5.34
C GLN A 342 -23.15 42.39 4.45
N TYR A 343 -23.36 42.49 3.13
CA TYR A 343 -22.44 43.17 2.22
C TYR A 343 -22.45 44.70 2.41
N ASN A 344 -23.60 45.29 2.74
CA ASN A 344 -23.70 46.73 2.97
C ASN A 344 -23.18 47.15 4.36
N VAL A 345 -23.24 46.28 5.38
CA VAL A 345 -22.62 46.53 6.69
C VAL A 345 -21.09 46.43 6.60
N LEU A 346 -20.57 45.46 5.84
CA LEU A 346 -19.11 45.33 5.63
C LEU A 346 -18.54 46.49 4.78
N VAL A 347 -19.26 46.93 3.75
CA VAL A 347 -18.86 48.07 2.90
C VAL A 347 -18.97 49.41 3.66
N THR A 348 -20.00 49.61 4.48
CA THR A 348 -20.13 50.86 5.26
C THR A 348 -19.16 50.93 6.44
N LEU A 349 -18.83 49.82 7.11
CA LEU A 349 -17.72 49.79 8.08
C LEU A 349 -16.36 50.03 7.41
N SER A 350 -16.14 49.49 6.21
CA SER A 350 -14.86 49.68 5.49
C SER A 350 -14.61 51.14 5.06
N VAL A 351 -15.68 51.91 4.77
CA VAL A 351 -15.58 53.32 4.36
C VAL A 351 -15.49 54.26 5.57
N TRP A 352 -16.10 53.92 6.71
CA TRP A 352 -16.04 54.72 7.94
C TRP A 352 -14.76 54.50 8.74
N CYS A 353 -14.22 53.28 8.78
CA CYS A 353 -12.89 53.02 9.35
C CYS A 353 -11.77 53.76 8.60
N LEU A 354 -11.84 53.87 7.27
CA LEU A 354 -10.81 54.58 6.50
C LEU A 354 -10.77 56.11 6.74
N SER A 355 -11.84 56.69 7.29
CA SER A 355 -11.95 58.14 7.50
C SER A 355 -11.64 58.60 8.94
N VAL A 356 -11.48 57.67 9.88
CA VAL A 356 -11.27 57.96 11.33
C VAL A 356 -10.13 57.12 11.95
N MET A 357 -9.41 56.32 11.16
CA MET A 357 -8.21 55.62 11.64
C MET A 357 -7.00 56.57 11.65
N PRO A 358 -6.23 56.66 12.76
CA PRO A 358 -4.91 57.29 12.74
C PRO A 358 -4.06 56.67 11.63
N SER A 359 -3.27 57.47 10.90
CA SER A 359 -2.53 56.98 9.72
C SER A 359 -1.63 55.78 10.01
N GLU A 360 -1.20 55.61 11.25
CA GLU A 360 -0.35 54.49 11.71
C GLU A 360 -1.11 53.16 11.75
N VAL A 361 -2.41 53.14 12.07
CA VAL A 361 -3.23 51.92 12.13
C VAL A 361 -3.59 51.43 10.72
N ALA A 362 -3.78 52.34 9.77
CA ALA A 362 -4.01 51.97 8.37
C ALA A 362 -2.76 51.28 7.75
N VAL A 363 -1.57 51.76 8.08
CA VAL A 363 -0.30 51.18 7.60
C VAL A 363 -0.05 49.79 8.18
N THR A 364 -0.35 49.56 9.46
CA THR A 364 -0.21 48.22 10.07
C THR A 364 -1.18 47.20 9.49
N VAL A 365 -2.44 47.57 9.25
CA VAL A 365 -3.44 46.70 8.60
C VAL A 365 -3.08 46.37 7.15
N LEU A 366 -2.54 47.34 6.40
CA LEU A 366 -2.04 47.09 5.04
C LEU A 366 -0.82 46.16 5.04
N SER A 367 0.10 46.32 6.00
CA SER A 367 1.25 45.43 6.13
C SER A 367 0.87 44.01 6.54
N SER A 368 -0.11 43.84 7.43
CA SER A 368 -0.57 42.52 7.88
C SER A 368 -1.34 41.78 6.79
N THR A 369 -2.18 42.47 6.01
CA THR A 369 -2.89 41.87 4.88
C THR A 369 -1.93 41.47 3.74
N ALA A 370 -0.90 42.29 3.48
CA ALA A 370 0.15 41.95 2.52
C ALA A 370 0.99 40.74 2.98
N ALA A 371 1.34 40.67 4.27
CA ALA A 371 2.06 39.54 4.84
C ALA A 371 1.23 38.25 4.84
N GLN A 372 -0.07 38.34 5.17
CA GLN A 372 -0.97 37.18 5.14
C GLN A 372 -1.12 36.64 3.72
N LYS A 373 -1.34 37.51 2.74
CA LYS A 373 -1.39 37.10 1.33
C LYS A 373 -0.10 36.39 0.90
N ALA A 374 1.07 36.92 1.27
CA ALA A 374 2.34 36.30 0.93
C ALA A 374 2.56 34.94 1.61
N ARG A 375 1.99 34.72 2.81
CA ARG A 375 1.99 33.40 3.48
C ARG A 375 1.08 32.43 2.75
N ASP A 376 -0.14 32.84 2.43
CA ASP A 376 -1.13 32.00 1.76
C ASP A 376 -0.62 31.57 0.37
N ASP A 377 -0.09 32.53 -0.43
CA ASP A 377 0.50 32.26 -1.76
C ASP A 377 1.70 31.29 -1.66
N PHE A 378 2.55 31.44 -0.64
CA PHE A 378 3.69 30.55 -0.37
C PHE A 378 3.22 29.13 0.01
N GLU A 379 2.27 29.02 0.93
CA GLU A 379 1.76 27.72 1.40
C GLU A 379 1.03 26.98 0.28
N GLU A 380 0.24 27.67 -0.54
CA GLU A 380 -0.41 27.09 -1.72
C GLU A 380 0.63 26.51 -2.70
N SER A 381 1.69 27.26 -2.98
CA SER A 381 2.76 26.82 -3.89
C SER A 381 3.60 25.68 -3.30
N GLU A 382 3.86 25.69 -1.99
CA GLU A 382 4.55 24.60 -1.30
C GLU A 382 3.71 23.32 -1.30
N ARG A 383 2.41 23.42 -1.04
CA ARG A 383 1.48 22.29 -1.11
C ARG A 383 1.43 21.71 -2.52
N ALA A 384 1.38 22.56 -3.54
CA ALA A 384 1.41 22.13 -4.94
C ALA A 384 2.75 21.47 -5.32
N LEU A 385 3.88 21.94 -4.78
CA LEU A 385 5.18 21.28 -4.98
C LEU A 385 5.20 19.88 -4.36
N ARG A 386 4.72 19.74 -3.11
CA ARG A 386 4.64 18.42 -2.43
C ARG A 386 3.78 17.43 -3.20
N GLU A 387 2.64 17.88 -3.73
CA GLU A 387 1.78 17.05 -4.59
C GLU A 387 2.52 16.54 -5.84
N VAL A 388 3.26 17.42 -6.54
CA VAL A 388 4.06 17.02 -7.72
C VAL A 388 5.20 16.06 -7.32
N GLU A 389 5.86 16.29 -6.18
CA GLU A 389 6.90 15.39 -5.67
C GLU A 389 6.35 14.01 -5.33
N ASP A 390 5.18 13.92 -4.72
CA ASP A 390 4.56 12.65 -4.37
C ASP A 390 4.06 11.91 -5.62
N GLN A 391 3.58 12.63 -6.64
CA GLN A 391 3.28 12.04 -7.95
C GLN A 391 4.55 11.49 -8.63
N ILE A 392 5.68 12.21 -8.57
CA ILE A 392 6.97 11.72 -9.08
C ILE A 392 7.39 10.44 -8.34
N LYS A 393 7.35 10.43 -7.01
CA LYS A 393 7.70 9.25 -6.21
C LYS A 393 6.83 8.05 -6.57
N ASN A 394 5.52 8.26 -6.79
CA ASN A 394 4.61 7.20 -7.19
C ASN A 394 4.96 6.63 -8.57
N ILE A 395 5.25 7.48 -9.56
CA ILE A 395 5.67 7.04 -10.90
C ILE A 395 7.05 6.35 -10.86
N GLU A 396 8.01 6.88 -10.11
CA GLU A 396 9.33 6.25 -9.94
C GLU A 396 9.22 4.88 -9.28
N LYS A 397 8.35 4.76 -8.27
CA LYS A 397 8.03 3.47 -7.64
C LYS A 397 7.43 2.50 -8.65
N GLU A 398 6.49 2.93 -9.48
CA GLU A 398 5.94 2.08 -10.56
C GLU A 398 7.02 1.58 -11.52
N ILE A 399 7.92 2.46 -11.96
CA ILE A 399 9.01 2.13 -12.89
C ILE A 399 10.03 1.18 -12.25
N SER A 400 10.19 1.24 -10.92
CA SER A 400 11.16 0.41 -10.19
C SER A 400 10.78 -1.08 -10.11
N PHE A 401 9.49 -1.43 -10.33
CA PHE A 401 9.05 -2.81 -10.23
C PHE A 401 9.55 -3.69 -11.38
N ASP A 402 9.94 -4.93 -11.05
CA ASP A 402 10.30 -5.96 -12.03
C ASP A 402 9.03 -6.58 -12.63
N PHE A 403 8.55 -6.01 -13.74
CA PHE A 403 7.41 -6.53 -14.51
C PHE A 403 7.78 -7.64 -15.52
N GLY A 404 8.94 -8.27 -15.36
CA GLY A 404 9.43 -9.27 -16.32
C GLY A 404 10.40 -8.71 -17.37
N PRO A 405 11.05 -9.59 -18.13
CA PRO A 405 12.12 -9.22 -19.08
C PRO A 405 11.63 -8.33 -20.22
N SER A 406 10.36 -8.46 -20.62
CA SER A 406 9.72 -7.64 -21.65
C SER A 406 8.58 -6.79 -21.08
N ALA A 407 8.55 -6.60 -19.75
CA ALA A 407 7.47 -5.92 -19.03
C ALA A 407 6.08 -6.57 -19.23
N GLU A 408 6.04 -7.87 -19.56
CA GLU A 408 4.80 -8.60 -19.87
C GLU A 408 3.78 -8.64 -18.72
N TYR A 409 4.21 -8.45 -17.47
CA TYR A 409 3.35 -8.47 -16.29
C TYR A 409 2.82 -7.07 -15.92
N THR A 410 3.17 -6.02 -16.68
CA THR A 410 2.80 -4.63 -16.36
C THR A 410 1.28 -4.44 -16.25
N TYR A 411 0.50 -5.13 -17.09
CA TYR A 411 -0.95 -4.99 -17.11
C TYR A 411 -1.63 -5.53 -15.83
N LEU A 412 -0.96 -6.40 -15.07
CA LEU A 412 -1.46 -6.93 -13.80
C LEU A 412 -1.36 -5.89 -12.67
N TYR A 413 -0.46 -4.91 -12.82
CA TYR A 413 -0.33 -3.83 -11.86
C TYR A 413 -1.63 -3.04 -11.77
N SER A 414 -2.05 -2.67 -10.56
CA SER A 414 -3.33 -1.99 -10.26
C SER A 414 -4.62 -2.79 -10.53
N GLN A 415 -4.52 -4.05 -10.96
CA GLN A 415 -5.68 -4.94 -11.08
C GLN A 415 -5.80 -5.84 -9.85
N CYS A 416 -7.02 -6.17 -9.45
CA CYS A 416 -7.28 -7.10 -8.36
C CYS A 416 -8.24 -8.20 -8.83
N TYR A 417 -7.95 -9.43 -8.44
CA TYR A 417 -8.71 -10.62 -8.81
C TYR A 417 -9.22 -11.31 -7.56
N GLU A 418 -10.51 -11.63 -7.56
CA GLU A 418 -11.18 -12.23 -6.41
C GLU A 418 -11.56 -13.68 -6.69
N LEU A 419 -11.35 -14.53 -5.70
CA LEU A 419 -11.78 -15.93 -5.69
C LEU A 419 -12.72 -16.15 -4.50
N PRO A 420 -14.06 -16.22 -4.73
CA PRO A 420 -15.01 -16.56 -3.68
C PRO A 420 -14.99 -18.08 -3.41
N THR A 421 -14.72 -18.48 -2.16
CA THR A 421 -14.84 -19.86 -1.67
C THR A 421 -16.10 -20.03 -0.82
N SER A 422 -16.29 -21.16 -0.14
CA SER A 422 -17.44 -21.37 0.76
C SER A 422 -17.43 -20.42 1.96
N GLU A 423 -16.26 -20.15 2.53
CA GLU A 423 -16.10 -19.44 3.80
C GLU A 423 -15.49 -18.04 3.63
N TYR A 424 -14.61 -17.86 2.65
CA TYR A 424 -13.82 -16.65 2.46
C TYR A 424 -13.88 -16.15 1.02
N ILE A 425 -13.54 -14.88 0.83
CA ILE A 425 -13.24 -14.27 -0.47
C ILE A 425 -11.77 -13.90 -0.42
N TYR A 426 -10.98 -14.54 -1.28
CA TYR A 426 -9.56 -14.21 -1.43
C TYR A 426 -9.40 -13.16 -2.51
N ARG A 427 -8.68 -12.08 -2.21
CA ARG A 427 -8.37 -11.01 -3.16
C ARG A 427 -6.87 -10.95 -3.40
N LEU A 428 -6.46 -11.17 -4.64
CA LEU A 428 -5.08 -11.05 -5.09
C LEU A 428 -4.93 -9.76 -5.90
N CYS A 429 -4.14 -8.82 -5.41
CA CYS A 429 -3.72 -7.64 -6.17
C CYS A 429 -2.22 -7.78 -6.51
N PRO A 430 -1.85 -8.20 -7.73
CA PRO A 430 -0.47 -8.40 -8.13
C PRO A 430 0.41 -7.17 -7.85
N PHE A 431 1.64 -7.41 -7.36
CA PHE A 431 2.61 -6.36 -6.98
C PHE A 431 2.20 -5.46 -5.80
N ASN A 432 1.07 -5.74 -5.14
CA ASN A 432 0.61 -4.98 -3.98
C ASN A 432 0.46 -5.90 -2.75
N ARG A 433 -0.69 -6.55 -2.61
CA ARG A 433 -0.99 -7.41 -1.45
C ARG A 433 -2.02 -8.48 -1.78
N VAL A 434 -2.04 -9.52 -0.95
CA VAL A 434 -3.05 -10.58 -0.94
C VAL A 434 -3.83 -10.49 0.35
N SER A 435 -5.15 -10.58 0.25
CA SER A 435 -6.02 -10.51 1.40
C SER A 435 -7.12 -11.55 1.39
N GLN A 436 -7.66 -11.81 2.57
CA GLN A 436 -8.75 -12.74 2.81
C GLN A 436 -9.85 -12.01 3.58
N LYS A 437 -11.08 -12.04 3.06
CA LYS A 437 -12.25 -11.48 3.72
C LYS A 437 -13.26 -12.60 4.03
N PRO A 438 -13.72 -12.77 5.27
CA PRO A 438 -14.80 -13.71 5.58
C PRO A 438 -16.11 -13.28 4.91
N LYS A 439 -16.92 -14.24 4.45
CA LYS A 439 -18.19 -13.93 3.76
C LYS A 439 -19.29 -13.42 4.69
N TYR A 440 -19.28 -13.84 5.95
CA TYR A 440 -20.38 -13.63 6.90
C TYR A 440 -20.00 -12.66 8.03
N GLY A 441 -19.38 -11.53 7.67
CA GLY A 441 -18.90 -10.53 8.64
C GLY A 441 -17.50 -10.84 9.19
N GLY A 442 -16.80 -9.79 9.61
CA GLY A 442 -15.40 -9.84 10.08
C GLY A 442 -14.45 -8.97 9.24
N SER A 443 -13.30 -8.65 9.82
CA SER A 443 -12.29 -7.78 9.21
C SER A 443 -11.46 -8.51 8.13
N GLU A 444 -10.94 -7.73 7.18
CA GLU A 444 -10.03 -8.22 6.14
C GLU A 444 -8.68 -8.61 6.77
N THR A 445 -8.24 -9.85 6.55
CA THR A 445 -6.92 -10.32 6.99
C THR A 445 -5.91 -10.22 5.85
N ASN A 446 -4.73 -9.65 6.12
CA ASN A 446 -3.64 -9.57 5.15
C ASN A 446 -2.86 -10.90 5.13
N LEU A 447 -2.81 -11.54 3.96
CA LEU A 447 -2.09 -12.80 3.74
C LEU A 447 -0.65 -12.60 3.22
N GLY A 448 -0.27 -11.36 2.93
CA GLY A 448 1.09 -10.97 2.54
C GLY A 448 1.10 -9.74 1.63
N THR A 449 2.16 -8.95 1.72
CA THR A 449 2.52 -7.89 0.78
C THR A 449 3.53 -8.40 -0.24
N TRP A 450 3.54 -7.80 -1.43
CA TRP A 450 4.44 -8.20 -2.51
C TRP A 450 5.90 -8.13 -2.06
N GLY A 451 6.61 -9.25 -2.16
CA GLY A 451 8.04 -9.35 -1.88
C GLY A 451 8.83 -9.39 -3.18
N ALA A 452 8.91 -10.57 -3.79
CA ALA A 452 9.72 -10.79 -4.99
C ALA A 452 9.25 -12.00 -5.80
N TRP A 453 9.80 -12.11 -7.01
CA TRP A 453 9.75 -13.31 -7.83
C TRP A 453 10.61 -14.43 -7.21
N ALA A 454 10.03 -15.62 -7.07
CA ALA A 454 10.63 -16.78 -6.39
C ALA A 454 10.56 -18.07 -7.22
N GLY A 455 10.50 -17.96 -8.56
CA GLY A 455 10.49 -19.11 -9.46
C GLY A 455 11.80 -19.91 -9.46
N PRO A 456 11.78 -21.13 -10.04
CA PRO A 456 12.99 -21.94 -10.25
C PRO A 456 14.02 -21.22 -11.14
N GLU A 457 15.29 -21.61 -11.07
CA GLU A 457 16.39 -20.96 -11.82
C GLU A 457 16.13 -20.89 -13.34
N GLU A 458 15.46 -21.90 -13.91
CA GLU A 458 15.08 -21.92 -15.33
C GLU A 458 14.03 -20.87 -15.70
N ASN A 459 13.15 -20.49 -14.76
CA ASN A 459 12.05 -19.54 -14.98
C ASN A 459 11.63 -18.85 -13.66
N LYS A 460 12.34 -17.78 -13.29
CA LYS A 460 12.09 -16.97 -12.07
C LYS A 460 10.66 -16.44 -11.97
N TYR A 461 9.99 -16.19 -13.11
CA TYR A 461 8.69 -15.53 -13.19
C TYR A 461 7.48 -16.48 -13.04
N LEU A 462 7.68 -17.73 -12.63
CA LEU A 462 6.58 -18.69 -12.40
C LEU A 462 5.96 -18.62 -11.00
N LEU A 463 6.66 -18.02 -10.04
CA LEU A 463 6.21 -17.93 -8.65
C LEU A 463 6.36 -16.50 -8.15
N MET A 464 5.28 -15.96 -7.61
CA MET A 464 5.23 -14.68 -6.92
C MET A 464 5.15 -14.94 -5.42
N LYS A 465 6.06 -14.33 -4.65
CA LYS A 465 6.10 -14.49 -3.20
C LYS A 465 5.57 -13.24 -2.50
N TYR A 466 4.59 -13.43 -1.63
CA TYR A 466 4.03 -12.41 -0.77
C TYR A 466 4.35 -12.75 0.68
N GLU A 467 4.94 -11.80 1.41
CA GLU A 467 5.48 -11.98 2.75
C GLU A 467 4.93 -10.91 3.69
N HIS A 468 5.29 -10.94 4.98
CA HIS A 468 4.92 -9.90 5.95
C HIS A 468 3.39 -9.67 6.07
N GLY A 469 2.58 -10.73 5.96
CA GLY A 469 1.15 -10.67 6.26
C GLY A 469 0.87 -10.57 7.76
N THR A 470 -0.41 -10.51 8.12
CA THR A 470 -0.85 -10.40 9.51
C THR A 470 -0.30 -11.55 10.36
N GLY A 471 0.16 -11.25 11.58
CA GLY A 471 0.71 -12.23 12.52
C GLY A 471 -0.26 -13.38 12.79
N CYS A 472 0.25 -14.60 12.71
CA CYS A 472 -0.52 -15.82 12.95
C CYS A 472 -0.34 -16.27 14.39
N TRP A 473 -1.43 -16.56 15.10
CA TRP A 473 -1.33 -17.17 16.43
C TRP A 473 -0.55 -18.48 16.33
N GLN A 474 0.55 -18.63 17.08
CA GLN A 474 1.43 -19.81 17.07
C GLN A 474 1.94 -20.21 15.67
N GLY A 475 2.14 -19.24 14.79
CA GLY A 475 2.70 -19.46 13.46
C GLY A 475 3.60 -18.31 13.02
N PRO A 476 4.29 -18.46 11.87
CA PRO A 476 4.99 -17.33 11.26
C PRO A 476 3.98 -16.28 10.78
N ASN A 477 4.46 -15.09 10.44
CA ASN A 477 3.64 -14.11 9.73
C ASN A 477 3.04 -14.75 8.48
N ARG A 478 1.75 -14.46 8.22
CA ARG A 478 1.07 -15.04 7.06
C ARG A 478 1.83 -14.73 5.79
N SER A 479 1.96 -15.73 4.93
CA SER A 479 2.64 -15.60 3.64
C SER A 479 1.86 -16.34 2.56
N THR A 480 1.94 -15.83 1.33
CA THR A 480 1.24 -16.42 0.18
C THR A 480 2.21 -16.61 -0.97
N THR A 481 2.24 -17.81 -1.52
CA THR A 481 2.92 -18.11 -2.77
C THR A 481 1.89 -18.23 -3.87
N VAL A 482 2.04 -17.44 -4.93
CA VAL A 482 1.16 -17.49 -6.10
C VAL A 482 1.91 -18.15 -7.25
N LYS A 483 1.39 -19.30 -7.69
CA LYS A 483 1.90 -20.05 -8.83
C LYS A 483 1.20 -19.63 -10.09
N LEU A 484 1.99 -19.28 -11.09
CA LEU A 484 1.51 -18.78 -12.36
C LEU A 484 1.34 -19.91 -13.38
N THR A 485 0.21 -19.94 -14.07
CA THR A 485 -0.10 -20.92 -15.12
C THR A 485 -0.52 -20.22 -16.41
N CYS A 486 -0.10 -20.76 -17.55
CA CYS A 486 -0.51 -20.23 -18.86
C CYS A 486 -2.01 -20.44 -19.09
N GLY A 487 -2.70 -19.39 -19.52
CA GLY A 487 -4.07 -19.48 -20.02
C GLY A 487 -4.51 -18.22 -20.76
N LYS A 488 -5.68 -18.29 -21.39
CA LYS A 488 -6.25 -17.20 -22.20
C LYS A 488 -6.81 -16.04 -21.37
N GLU A 489 -7.20 -16.31 -20.14
CA GLU A 489 -7.87 -15.36 -19.24
C GLU A 489 -7.02 -15.18 -17.99
N THR A 490 -7.13 -14.00 -17.38
CA THR A 490 -6.40 -13.68 -16.15
C THR A 490 -7.32 -13.87 -14.95
N ALA A 491 -7.09 -14.91 -14.13
CA ALA A 491 -7.95 -15.22 -12.99
C ALA A 491 -7.24 -16.10 -11.95
N VAL A 492 -7.61 -15.94 -10.68
CA VAL A 492 -7.24 -16.87 -9.61
C VAL A 492 -8.10 -18.12 -9.76
N THR A 493 -7.45 -19.27 -9.94
CA THR A 493 -8.12 -20.55 -10.25
C THR A 493 -8.38 -21.37 -8.99
N SER A 494 -7.43 -21.38 -8.05
CA SER A 494 -7.55 -22.14 -6.81
C SER A 494 -6.74 -21.49 -5.69
N THR A 495 -7.09 -21.82 -4.45
CA THR A 495 -6.37 -21.40 -3.25
C THR A 495 -6.38 -22.56 -2.25
N SER A 496 -5.26 -22.77 -1.57
CA SER A 496 -5.07 -23.83 -0.58
C SER A 496 -4.13 -23.37 0.53
N GLU A 497 -4.30 -23.90 1.74
CA GLU A 497 -3.41 -23.65 2.88
C GLU A 497 -2.63 -24.95 3.18
N PRO A 498 -1.50 -25.20 2.48
CA PRO A 498 -0.71 -26.43 2.68
C PRO A 498 -0.07 -26.52 4.06
N SER A 499 0.19 -25.39 4.71
CA SER A 499 0.75 -25.30 6.06
C SER A 499 0.14 -24.09 6.78
N ARG A 500 0.08 -24.14 8.10
CA ARG A 500 -0.58 -23.10 8.91
C ARG A 500 -0.02 -21.72 8.56
N CYS A 501 -0.90 -20.82 8.14
CA CYS A 501 -0.56 -19.44 7.75
C CYS A 501 0.39 -19.33 6.53
N GLU A 502 0.51 -20.39 5.75
CA GLU A 502 1.16 -20.41 4.44
C GLU A 502 0.13 -20.80 3.38
N TYR A 503 -0.12 -19.88 2.45
CA TYR A 503 -1.13 -20.05 1.41
C TYR A 503 -0.47 -20.30 0.04
N LEU A 504 -1.07 -21.18 -0.75
CA LEU A 504 -0.70 -21.44 -2.13
C LEU A 504 -1.91 -21.13 -3.03
N MET A 505 -1.75 -20.14 -3.90
CA MET A 505 -2.76 -19.77 -4.91
C MET A 505 -2.27 -20.14 -6.31
N GLU A 506 -3.18 -20.62 -7.16
CA GLU A 506 -2.92 -20.80 -8.59
C GLU A 506 -3.55 -19.66 -9.38
N PHE A 507 -2.74 -18.96 -10.16
CA PHE A 507 -3.15 -17.80 -10.94
C PHE A 507 -2.87 -18.04 -12.42
N THR A 508 -3.93 -18.05 -13.22
CA THR A 508 -3.84 -18.22 -14.66
C THR A 508 -3.67 -16.87 -15.34
N THR A 509 -2.74 -16.75 -16.29
CA THR A 509 -2.49 -15.51 -17.05
C THR A 509 -1.84 -15.82 -18.42
N PRO A 510 -2.16 -15.04 -19.47
CA PRO A 510 -1.50 -15.13 -20.76
C PRO A 510 -0.02 -14.74 -20.72
N ALA A 511 0.42 -13.88 -19.78
CA ALA A 511 1.80 -13.39 -19.72
C ALA A 511 2.85 -14.48 -19.47
N VAL A 512 2.44 -15.64 -18.95
CA VAL A 512 3.34 -16.77 -18.65
C VAL A 512 3.46 -17.74 -19.81
N CYS A 513 2.57 -17.64 -20.80
CA CYS A 513 2.59 -18.52 -21.96
C CYS A 513 3.90 -18.37 -22.74
N GLN A 514 4.53 -19.51 -23.01
CA GLN A 514 5.76 -19.60 -23.79
C GLN A 514 5.44 -19.75 -25.28
N ASP A 515 6.43 -19.45 -26.12
CA ASP A 515 6.32 -19.64 -27.56
C ASP A 515 6.01 -21.12 -27.84
N PRO A 516 4.89 -21.44 -28.52
CA PRO A 516 4.59 -22.83 -28.87
C PRO A 516 5.75 -23.39 -29.72
N PRO A 517 6.22 -24.61 -29.45
CA PRO A 517 7.29 -25.21 -30.23
C PRO A 517 6.89 -25.25 -31.71
N ASN A 518 7.68 -24.60 -32.57
CA ASN A 518 7.47 -24.59 -34.01
C ASN A 518 7.41 -26.04 -34.50
N ALA A 519 6.26 -26.43 -35.05
CA ALA A 519 6.03 -27.79 -35.57
C ALA A 519 7.07 -28.21 -36.63
N ASP A 520 7.75 -27.25 -37.28
CA ASP A 520 8.82 -27.50 -38.26
C ASP A 520 10.18 -27.89 -37.65
N SER A 521 10.41 -27.69 -36.35
CA SER A 521 11.70 -27.97 -35.70
C SER A 521 11.83 -29.40 -35.16
N SER A 522 10.82 -30.24 -35.36
CA SER A 522 10.81 -31.65 -34.95
C SER A 522 11.13 -32.65 -36.07
N LEU A 523 11.66 -32.16 -37.20
CA LEU A 523 12.40 -32.99 -38.15
C LEU A 523 13.88 -32.95 -37.74
N PRO A 524 14.46 -34.04 -37.21
CA PRO A 524 15.91 -34.15 -37.10
C PRO A 524 16.49 -33.98 -38.51
N GLY A 525 17.51 -33.13 -38.63
CA GLY A 525 18.17 -32.79 -39.88
C GLY A 525 18.44 -34.03 -40.72
N HIS A 526 17.90 -34.03 -41.93
CA HIS A 526 18.44 -34.76 -43.06
C HIS A 526 19.81 -34.14 -43.37
N ASP A 527 20.86 -34.60 -42.69
CA ASP A 527 22.23 -34.42 -43.15
C ASP A 527 22.47 -35.48 -44.24
N GLU A 528 22.25 -35.10 -45.50
CA GLU A 528 22.80 -35.83 -46.65
C GLU A 528 24.31 -35.56 -46.72
N PHE A 529 25.11 -36.59 -46.44
CA PHE A 529 26.49 -36.72 -46.93
C PHE A 529 26.74 -38.14 -47.42
#